data_AF-A0A7W2RZ67-F1
#
_entry.id   AF-A0A7W2RZ67-F1
#
_cell.length_a   1.000
_cell.length_b   1.000
_cell.length_c   1.000
_cell.angle_alpha   90.00
_cell.angle_beta   90.00
_cell.angle_gamma   90.00
#
_symmetry.space_group_name_H-M   'P 1'
#
loop_
_entity.id
_entity.type
_entity.pdbx_description
1 polymer ?
#
loop_
_entity_poly.entity_id
_entity_poly.type
_entity_poly.pdbx_seq_one_letter_code
_entity_poly.pdbx_strand_id
1 'polypeptide(L)'
;MLSHQLIELKSNLEKSLPDNSSCYKASIFPSLFVDAVIPFYGVTSADEELPMSVDPWLTIGGTFQRYEKLCEVDAKELFEQLNGLTKLYFSDSSFWDGNVARYEYIKPFNIFVAGEGKNRVELFRQYNTAIKAAVRSYGYFTPSSINLTYYPLNKTYQFEAVYRGKSYCMPVLFPSVTVNLLKEYGARIMNSYNPINTMKNSNKLNLKRDRLNLARMRG
;
A
#
# COMPACT_ATOMS: atom_id res chain seq x y z
N MET A 1 -3.68 -7.39 13.18
CA MET A 1 -3.24 -8.69 12.61
C MET A 1 -2.87 -8.55 11.14
N LEU A 2 -3.72 -7.94 10.30
CA LEU A 2 -3.48 -7.74 8.86
C LEU A 2 -2.28 -6.84 8.49
N SER A 3 -2.05 -5.75 9.23
CA SER A 3 -0.90 -4.84 9.01
C SER A 3 0.44 -5.56 9.09
N HIS A 4 0.60 -6.47 10.07
CA HIS A 4 1.83 -7.27 10.24
C HIS A 4 2.10 -8.18 9.04
N GLN A 5 1.07 -8.85 8.51
CA GLN A 5 1.22 -9.74 7.34
C GLN A 5 1.66 -8.96 6.09
N LEU A 6 1.17 -7.72 5.93
CA LEU A 6 1.56 -6.85 4.82
C LEU A 6 3.01 -6.34 4.97
N ILE A 7 3.37 -5.92 6.18
CA ILE A 7 4.74 -5.48 6.50
C ILE A 7 5.73 -6.64 6.28
N GLU A 8 5.38 -7.84 6.74
CA GLU A 8 6.19 -9.05 6.57
C GLU A 8 6.31 -9.45 5.09
N LEU A 9 5.21 -9.47 4.35
CA LEU A 9 5.22 -9.75 2.91
C LEU A 9 6.14 -8.77 2.17
N LYS A 10 6.01 -7.47 2.44
CA LYS A 10 6.87 -6.44 1.84
C LYS A 10 8.33 -6.70 2.17
N SER A 11 8.65 -6.95 3.44
CA SER A 11 10.03 -7.21 3.88
C SER A 11 10.62 -8.44 3.17
N ASN A 12 9.85 -9.51 3.02
CA ASN A 12 10.30 -10.72 2.34
C ASN A 12 10.49 -10.51 0.83
N LEU A 13 9.63 -9.72 0.18
CA LEU A 13 9.82 -9.34 -1.22
C LEU A 13 11.10 -8.51 -1.40
N GLU A 14 11.37 -7.54 -0.52
CA GLU A 14 12.59 -6.73 -0.57
C GLU A 14 13.85 -7.56 -0.37
N LYS A 15 13.84 -8.57 0.50
CA LYS A 15 14.96 -9.53 0.68
C LYS A 15 15.22 -10.39 -0.56
N SER A 16 14.22 -10.57 -1.42
CA SER A 16 14.33 -11.35 -2.66
C SER A 16 14.81 -10.53 -3.85
N LEU A 17 14.86 -9.20 -3.72
CA LEU A 17 15.40 -8.34 -4.76
C LEU A 17 16.92 -8.53 -4.87
N PRO A 18 17.48 -8.46 -6.08
CA PRO A 18 18.93 -8.58 -6.26
C PRO A 18 19.65 -7.45 -5.50
N ASP A 19 20.72 -7.83 -4.80
CA ASP A 19 21.66 -6.87 -4.22
C ASP A 19 22.38 -6.15 -5.37
N ASN A 20 21.86 -4.97 -5.72
CA ASN A 20 22.58 -4.09 -6.62
C ASN A 20 23.84 -3.64 -5.88
N SER A 21 25.01 -3.83 -6.48
CA SER A 21 26.34 -3.50 -5.94
C SER A 21 26.57 -2.00 -5.65
N SER A 22 25.53 -1.17 -5.70
CA SER A 22 25.54 0.20 -5.23
C SER A 22 25.22 0.21 -3.72
N CYS A 23 25.60 1.27 -3.01
CA CYS A 23 25.33 1.46 -1.58
C CYS A 23 23.82 1.56 -1.22
N TYR A 24 22.94 1.16 -2.13
CA TYR A 24 21.48 1.23 -2.03
C TYR A 24 20.91 -0.19 -2.11
N LYS A 25 20.34 -0.68 -0.99
CA LYS A 25 19.49 -1.88 -1.04
C LYS A 25 18.28 -1.60 -1.92
N ALA A 26 17.97 -2.53 -2.82
CA ALA A 26 16.74 -2.46 -3.60
C ALA A 26 15.53 -2.45 -2.64
N SER A 27 14.62 -1.50 -2.81
CA SER A 27 13.45 -1.33 -1.94
C SER A 27 12.20 -1.06 -2.77
N ILE A 28 11.07 -1.58 -2.30
CA ILE A 28 9.77 -1.38 -2.91
C ILE A 28 9.15 -0.15 -2.27
N PHE A 29 8.78 0.83 -3.08
CA PHE A 29 8.10 2.03 -2.59
C PHE A 29 6.76 1.64 -1.93
N PRO A 30 6.44 2.13 -0.71
CA PRO A 30 5.26 1.65 0.03
C PRO A 30 3.94 1.76 -0.72
N SER A 31 3.67 2.86 -1.43
CA SER A 31 2.43 3.02 -2.20
C SER A 31 2.32 2.01 -3.35
N LEU A 32 3.41 1.74 -4.07
CA LEU A 32 3.43 0.72 -5.13
C LEU A 32 3.18 -0.69 -4.59
N PHE A 33 3.71 -1.01 -3.42
CA PHE A 33 3.41 -2.27 -2.75
C PHE A 33 1.92 -2.38 -2.42
N VAL A 34 1.34 -1.32 -1.88
CA VAL A 34 -0.07 -1.30 -1.49
C VAL A 34 -0.99 -1.37 -2.70
N ASP A 35 -0.70 -0.66 -3.79
CA ASP A 35 -1.44 -0.75 -5.05
C ASP A 35 -1.45 -2.18 -5.63
N ALA A 36 -0.37 -2.93 -5.41
CA ALA A 36 -0.26 -4.32 -5.85
C ALA A 36 -1.03 -5.30 -4.95
N VAL A 37 -1.26 -4.96 -3.69
CA VAL A 37 -1.87 -5.86 -2.68
C VAL A 37 -3.33 -5.54 -2.41
N ILE A 38 -3.73 -4.26 -2.48
CA ILE A 38 -5.09 -3.77 -2.24
C ILE A 38 -5.68 -3.33 -3.60
N PRO A 39 -6.47 -4.19 -4.26
CA PRO A 39 -7.05 -3.86 -5.56
C PRO A 39 -7.85 -2.57 -5.51
N PHE A 40 -7.85 -1.79 -6.59
CA PHE A 40 -8.60 -0.55 -6.70
C PHE A 40 -8.19 0.58 -5.73
N TYR A 41 -7.13 0.41 -4.92
CA TYR A 41 -6.70 1.45 -3.97
C TYR A 41 -6.41 2.80 -4.67
N GLY A 42 -5.63 2.79 -5.75
CA GLY A 42 -5.27 4.00 -6.49
C GLY A 42 -6.43 4.76 -7.16
N VAL A 43 -7.68 4.27 -7.11
CA VAL A 43 -8.86 5.00 -7.60
C VAL A 43 -9.78 5.48 -6.46
N THR A 44 -9.34 5.35 -5.21
CA THR A 44 -10.05 5.89 -4.05
C THR A 44 -9.82 7.40 -3.91
N SER A 45 -10.80 8.10 -3.32
CA SER A 45 -10.67 9.52 -3.01
C SER A 45 -10.05 9.72 -1.63
N ALA A 46 -9.25 10.77 -1.54
CA ALA A 46 -8.60 11.17 -0.31
C ALA A 46 -9.39 12.26 0.41
N ASP A 47 -9.36 12.22 1.75
CA ASP A 47 -9.77 13.32 2.61
C ASP A 47 -8.66 14.38 2.70
N GLU A 48 -8.88 15.42 3.50
CA GLU A 48 -7.83 16.38 3.87
C GLU A 48 -6.70 15.73 4.68
N GLU A 49 -5.53 16.37 4.62
CA GLU A 49 -4.33 15.96 5.36
C GLU A 49 -4.32 16.61 6.75
N LEU A 50 -4.20 15.79 7.80
CA LEU A 50 -4.28 16.24 9.20
C LEU A 50 -3.08 15.72 10.02
N PRO A 51 -2.63 16.46 11.05
CA PRO A 51 -1.56 15.97 11.92
C PRO A 51 -2.04 14.78 12.75
N MET A 52 -1.26 13.69 12.77
CA MET A 52 -1.59 12.49 13.53
C MET A 52 -0.36 11.87 14.18
N SER A 53 -0.57 11.22 15.32
CA SER A 53 0.41 10.31 15.92
C SER A 53 0.20 8.91 15.33
N VAL A 54 1.20 8.40 14.64
CA VAL A 54 1.13 7.14 13.90
C VAL A 54 1.98 6.08 14.60
N ASP A 55 1.40 4.89 14.74
CA ASP A 55 2.10 3.71 15.24
C ASP A 55 3.00 3.12 14.12
N PRO A 56 4.32 3.04 14.31
CA PRO A 56 5.22 2.44 13.31
C PRO A 56 4.91 0.96 13.03
N TRP A 57 4.27 0.23 13.94
CA TRP A 57 3.87 -1.18 13.74
C TRP A 57 2.63 -1.35 12.86
N LEU A 58 1.85 -0.28 12.66
CA LEU A 58 0.74 -0.23 11.70
C LEU A 58 1.13 0.40 10.37
N THR A 59 2.41 0.76 10.21
CA THR A 59 2.90 1.54 9.07
C THR A 59 3.73 0.68 8.12
N ILE A 60 3.31 0.64 6.86
CA ILE A 60 4.10 0.13 5.74
C ILE A 60 5.10 1.23 5.36
N GLY A 61 6.36 1.01 5.75
CA GLY A 61 7.48 1.92 5.49
C GLY A 61 8.54 1.35 4.57
N GLY A 62 9.66 2.05 4.47
CA GLY A 62 10.88 1.60 3.78
C GLY A 62 12.02 1.37 4.77
N THR A 63 13.08 0.76 4.26
CA THR A 63 14.35 0.53 4.98
C THR A 63 15.51 1.32 4.36
N PHE A 64 15.19 2.34 3.56
CA PHE A 64 16.17 3.03 2.73
C PHE A 64 17.07 3.93 3.57
N GLN A 65 18.37 3.83 3.34
CA GLN A 65 19.44 4.63 3.97
C GLN A 65 19.53 4.50 5.50
N ARG A 66 20.69 3.99 5.90
CA ARG A 66 21.13 3.70 7.26
C ARG A 66 21.02 4.94 8.17
N TYR A 67 19.97 4.99 8.99
CA TYR A 67 20.08 5.66 10.30
C TYR A 67 21.13 4.96 11.19
N GLU A 68 21.67 3.80 10.79
CA GLU A 68 22.80 3.11 11.43
C GLU A 68 24.10 3.96 11.47
N LYS A 69 24.23 5.02 10.65
CA LYS A 69 25.34 5.98 10.77
C LYS A 69 25.08 7.13 11.75
N LEU A 70 23.88 7.21 12.32
CA LEU A 70 23.54 8.21 13.34
C LEU A 70 23.85 7.73 14.75
N CYS A 71 24.72 6.72 14.91
CA CYS A 71 25.26 6.28 16.20
C CYS A 71 25.94 7.42 16.99
N GLU A 72 26.14 8.60 16.40
CA GLU A 72 26.67 9.80 17.05
C GLU A 72 25.61 10.80 17.51
N VAL A 73 24.34 10.66 17.09
CA VAL A 73 23.23 11.56 17.47
C VAL A 73 22.38 10.88 18.54
N ASP A 74 22.04 11.61 19.61
CA ASP A 74 21.08 11.12 20.62
C ASP A 74 19.76 10.80 19.92
N ALA A 75 19.33 9.53 19.99
CA ALA A 75 18.10 9.06 19.37
C ALA A 75 16.89 9.92 19.81
N LYS A 76 16.89 10.40 21.05
CA LYS A 76 15.82 11.26 21.57
C LYS A 76 15.78 12.61 20.85
N GLU A 77 16.92 13.27 20.70
CA GLU A 77 17.03 14.55 19.97
C GLU A 77 16.61 14.38 18.52
N LEU A 78 17.03 13.29 17.88
CA LEU A 78 16.62 12.95 16.52
C LEU A 78 15.09 12.76 16.40
N PHE A 79 14.44 12.09 17.35
CA PHE A 79 12.98 11.91 17.33
C PHE A 79 12.24 13.23 17.57
N GLU A 80 12.71 14.06 18.49
CA GLU A 80 12.16 15.39 18.75
C GLU A 80 12.29 16.29 17.51
N GLN A 81 13.45 16.28 16.86
CA GLN A 81 13.68 17.01 15.62
C GLN A 81 12.73 16.52 14.51
N LEU A 82 12.71 15.21 14.23
CA LEU A 82 11.91 14.64 13.14
C LEU A 82 10.40 14.82 13.35
N ASN A 83 9.92 14.73 14.59
CA ASN A 83 8.52 14.98 14.93
C ASN A 83 8.19 16.48 14.99
N GLY A 84 9.15 17.34 15.34
CA GLY A 84 9.00 18.79 15.36
C GLY A 84 8.71 19.39 13.98
N LEU A 85 9.28 18.80 12.92
CA LEU A 85 9.03 19.23 11.54
C LEU A 85 7.55 19.18 11.15
N THR A 86 6.81 18.16 11.59
CA THR A 86 5.37 18.06 11.31
C THR A 86 4.59 19.17 12.01
N LYS A 87 4.99 19.58 13.21
CA LYS A 87 4.35 20.72 13.89
C LYS A 87 4.54 22.02 13.09
N LEU A 88 5.76 22.26 12.60
CA LEU A 88 6.08 23.44 11.80
C LEU A 88 5.25 23.48 10.51
N TYR A 89 5.12 22.35 9.83
CA TYR A 89 4.31 22.20 8.62
C TYR A 89 2.85 22.64 8.77
N PHE A 90 2.22 22.35 9.92
CA PHE A 90 0.83 22.77 10.16
C PHE A 90 0.70 24.18 10.75
N SER A 91 1.78 24.77 11.30
CA SER A 91 1.76 26.13 11.84
C SER A 91 2.15 27.21 10.84
N ASP A 92 2.85 26.84 9.76
CA ASP A 92 3.32 27.77 8.73
C ASP A 92 3.01 27.20 7.34
N SER A 93 2.05 27.81 6.66
CA SER A 93 1.62 27.38 5.32
C SER A 93 2.70 27.55 4.24
N SER A 94 3.77 28.29 4.52
CA SER A 94 4.94 28.41 3.64
C SER A 94 6.03 27.37 3.92
N PHE A 95 5.93 26.65 5.04
CA PHE A 95 6.91 25.64 5.43
C PHE A 95 6.73 24.38 4.61
N TRP A 96 7.65 24.16 3.67
CA TRP A 96 7.76 22.91 2.93
C TRP A 96 9.13 22.29 3.17
N ASP A 97 9.17 21.20 3.92
CA ASP A 97 10.37 20.43 4.17
C ASP A 97 10.14 18.97 3.75
N GLY A 98 11.02 18.44 2.89
CA GLY A 98 10.97 17.06 2.41
C GLY A 98 11.18 16.01 3.53
N ASN A 99 11.58 16.44 4.72
CA ASN A 99 11.70 15.62 5.91
C ASN A 99 10.43 15.60 6.77
N VAL A 100 9.36 16.30 6.39
CA VAL A 100 8.05 16.12 7.03
C VAL A 100 7.52 14.73 6.68
N ALA A 101 7.19 13.93 7.69
CA ALA A 101 6.58 12.63 7.45
C ALA A 101 5.16 12.82 6.90
N ARG A 102 4.85 12.19 5.76
CA ARG A 102 3.54 12.28 5.09
C ARG A 102 3.03 10.92 4.69
N TYR A 103 1.95 10.50 5.35
CA TYR A 103 1.45 9.15 5.26
C TYR A 103 0.01 9.12 4.75
N GLU A 104 -0.35 8.00 4.14
CA GLU A 104 -1.72 7.70 3.73
C GLU A 104 -2.32 6.75 4.76
N TYR A 105 -3.54 7.01 5.22
CA TYR A 105 -4.28 6.13 6.12
C TYR A 105 -5.42 5.45 5.40
N ILE A 106 -5.35 4.12 5.25
CA ILE A 106 -6.31 3.36 4.45
C ILE A 106 -7.42 2.81 5.35
N LYS A 107 -8.58 3.47 5.30
CA LYS A 107 -9.79 3.03 5.99
C LYS A 107 -10.51 1.98 5.13
N PRO A 108 -11.03 0.90 5.72
CA PRO A 108 -11.06 0.58 7.15
C PRO A 108 -9.99 -0.44 7.57
N PHE A 109 -8.99 -0.72 6.72
CA PHE A 109 -7.96 -1.73 7.01
C PHE A 109 -7.02 -1.35 8.17
N ASN A 110 -7.08 -0.10 8.63
CA ASN A 110 -6.27 0.44 9.71
C ASN A 110 -4.76 0.31 9.44
N ILE A 111 -4.34 0.68 8.23
CA ILE A 111 -2.96 0.62 7.76
C ILE A 111 -2.52 2.02 7.37
N PHE A 112 -1.30 2.38 7.78
CA PHE A 112 -0.63 3.58 7.31
C PHE A 112 0.39 3.22 6.24
N VAL A 113 0.51 4.04 5.22
CA VAL A 113 1.45 3.86 4.11
C VAL A 113 2.33 5.09 4.03
N ALA A 114 3.63 4.90 4.18
CA ALA A 114 4.55 6.03 4.21
C ALA A 114 4.95 6.49 2.80
N GLY A 115 4.62 7.74 2.46
CA GLY A 115 5.15 8.42 1.27
C GLY A 115 6.47 9.12 1.59
N GLU A 116 6.38 10.24 2.29
CA GLU A 116 7.54 10.98 2.81
C GLU A 116 7.86 10.57 4.25
N GLY A 117 9.16 10.51 4.58
CA GLY A 117 9.60 9.97 5.86
C GLY A 117 9.50 8.44 5.99
N LYS A 118 9.28 7.70 4.90
CA LYS A 118 9.21 6.22 4.88
C LYS A 118 10.39 5.50 5.52
N ASN A 119 11.57 6.11 5.50
CA ASN A 119 12.81 5.52 6.02
C ASN A 119 12.90 5.55 7.55
N ARG A 120 12.17 6.46 8.20
CA ARG A 120 12.18 6.55 9.67
C ARG A 120 11.27 5.53 10.33
N VAL A 121 10.39 4.86 9.57
CA VAL A 121 9.42 3.91 10.12
C VAL A 121 10.12 2.78 10.87
N GLU A 122 11.16 2.18 10.28
CA GLU A 122 11.91 1.11 10.93
C GLU A 122 12.70 1.62 12.15
N LEU A 123 13.28 2.82 12.06
CA LEU A 123 13.95 3.45 13.20
C LEU A 123 12.97 3.66 14.37
N PHE A 124 11.82 4.26 14.12
CA PHE A 124 10.81 4.51 15.15
C PHE A 124 10.23 3.21 15.72
N ARG A 125 10.15 2.15 14.90
CA ARG A 125 9.78 0.80 15.33
C ARG A 125 10.81 0.23 16.31
N GLN A 126 12.10 0.34 16.01
CA GLN A 126 13.20 -0.15 16.88
C GLN A 126 13.17 0.49 18.27
N TYR A 127 12.85 1.78 18.34
CA TYR A 127 12.76 2.53 19.59
C TYR A 127 11.34 2.62 20.17
N ASN A 128 10.40 1.86 19.62
CA ASN A 128 8.99 1.81 20.02
C ASN A 128 8.37 3.21 20.25
N THR A 129 8.65 4.13 19.34
CA THR A 129 8.26 5.54 19.44
C THR A 129 7.26 5.89 18.34
N ALA A 130 6.22 6.66 18.67
CA ALA A 130 5.22 7.09 17.69
C ALA A 130 5.78 8.17 16.75
N ILE A 131 5.32 8.14 15.50
CA ILE A 131 5.71 9.10 14.46
C ILE A 131 4.66 10.20 14.41
N LYS A 132 5.07 11.47 14.45
CA LYS A 132 4.18 12.59 14.06
C LYS A 132 4.25 12.71 12.54
N ALA A 133 3.10 12.62 11.90
CA ALA A 133 2.99 12.71 10.45
C ALA A 133 1.79 13.56 10.05
N ALA A 134 1.90 14.17 8.88
CA ALA A 134 0.75 14.71 8.17
C ALA A 134 0.07 13.54 7.45
N VAL A 135 -1.17 13.23 7.81
CA VAL A 135 -1.86 12.02 7.40
C VAL A 135 -3.06 12.36 6.54
N ARG A 136 -3.08 11.82 5.33
CA ARG A 136 -4.22 11.88 4.43
C ARG A 136 -5.00 10.58 4.50
N SER A 137 -6.29 10.66 4.82
CA SER A 137 -7.14 9.45 4.89
C SER A 137 -7.70 9.08 3.53
N TYR A 138 -7.73 7.79 3.22
CA TYR A 138 -8.35 7.23 2.03
C TYR A 138 -9.44 6.26 2.44
N GLY A 139 -10.67 6.52 2.00
CA GLY A 139 -11.78 5.61 2.18
C GLY A 139 -11.77 4.51 1.13
N TYR A 140 -11.82 3.25 1.56
CA TYR A 140 -11.96 2.12 0.64
C TYR A 140 -13.44 1.83 0.33
N PHE A 141 -13.68 1.20 -0.82
CA PHE A 141 -15.03 0.87 -1.28
C PHE A 141 -15.72 -0.12 -0.35
N THR A 142 -17.05 -0.04 -0.22
CA THR A 142 -17.82 -0.95 0.64
C THR A 142 -17.57 -2.42 0.31
N PRO A 143 -17.60 -3.35 1.29
CA PRO A 143 -17.27 -4.76 1.01
C PRO A 143 -18.19 -5.39 -0.05
N SER A 144 -19.45 -4.97 -0.08
CA SER A 144 -20.43 -5.41 -1.07
C SER A 144 -20.12 -4.96 -2.50
N SER A 145 -19.25 -3.98 -2.69
CA SER A 145 -18.84 -3.50 -4.01
C SER A 145 -17.71 -4.32 -4.63
N ILE A 146 -17.07 -5.23 -3.87
CA ILE A 146 -15.95 -6.02 -4.35
C ILE A 146 -16.31 -7.51 -4.25
N ASN A 147 -16.10 -8.24 -5.34
CA ASN A 147 -16.10 -9.69 -5.33
C ASN A 147 -14.70 -10.20 -5.66
N LEU A 148 -14.27 -11.24 -4.96
CA LEU A 148 -13.13 -12.05 -5.32
C LEU A 148 -13.61 -13.23 -6.14
N THR A 149 -13.19 -13.30 -7.39
CA THR A 149 -13.43 -14.47 -8.24
C THR A 149 -12.16 -15.28 -8.39
N TYR A 150 -12.28 -16.60 -8.43
CA TYR A 150 -11.15 -17.48 -8.75
C TYR A 150 -11.50 -18.47 -9.84
N TYR A 151 -10.50 -18.79 -10.66
CA TYR A 151 -10.59 -19.84 -11.69
C TYR A 151 -9.36 -20.76 -11.61
N PRO A 152 -9.53 -22.04 -11.98
CA PRO A 152 -8.39 -22.93 -12.13
C PRO A 152 -7.52 -22.45 -13.29
N LEU A 153 -6.21 -22.36 -13.04
CA LEU A 153 -5.18 -22.17 -14.04
C LEU A 153 -4.08 -23.20 -13.77
N ASN A 154 -4.01 -24.23 -14.60
CA ASN A 154 -3.16 -25.41 -14.37
C ASN A 154 -3.42 -26.03 -12.97
N LYS A 155 -2.35 -26.43 -12.26
CA LYS A 155 -2.40 -27.00 -10.90
C LYS A 155 -2.59 -25.92 -9.80
N THR A 156 -3.02 -24.71 -10.17
CA THR A 156 -3.16 -23.56 -9.26
C THR A 156 -4.48 -22.84 -9.49
N TYR A 157 -4.82 -21.91 -8.60
CA TYR A 157 -5.95 -21.00 -8.77
C TYR A 157 -5.44 -19.58 -8.99
N GLN A 158 -6.00 -18.90 -9.98
CA GLN A 158 -5.81 -17.47 -10.16
C GLN A 158 -7.00 -16.73 -9.58
N PHE A 159 -6.71 -15.65 -8.84
CA PHE A 159 -7.70 -14.78 -8.23
C PHE A 159 -7.78 -13.44 -8.97
N GLU A 160 -8.99 -12.92 -9.08
CA GLU A 160 -9.29 -11.60 -9.60
C GLU A 160 -10.23 -10.87 -8.63
N ALA A 161 -9.96 -9.58 -8.41
CA ALA A 161 -10.89 -8.70 -7.75
C ALA A 161 -11.77 -8.03 -8.82
N VAL A 162 -13.08 -8.08 -8.62
CA VAL A 162 -14.09 -7.53 -9.53
C VAL A 162 -14.87 -6.46 -8.80
N TYR A 163 -14.89 -5.25 -9.36
CA TYR A 163 -15.70 -4.16 -8.83
C TYR A 163 -17.14 -4.29 -9.35
N ARG A 164 -18.12 -4.47 -8.45
CA ARG A 164 -19.52 -4.70 -8.80
C ARG A 164 -20.09 -3.55 -9.64
N GLY A 165 -20.81 -3.92 -10.69
CA GLY A 165 -21.45 -2.96 -11.60
C GLY A 165 -20.51 -2.36 -12.65
N LYS A 166 -19.22 -2.71 -12.67
CA LYS A 166 -18.28 -2.34 -13.72
C LYS A 166 -17.64 -3.58 -14.34
N SER A 167 -17.34 -3.53 -15.63
CA SER A 167 -16.55 -4.57 -16.32
C SER A 167 -15.05 -4.52 -15.98
N TYR A 168 -14.70 -3.96 -14.81
CA TYR A 168 -13.32 -3.73 -14.40
C TYR A 168 -12.91 -4.80 -13.38
N CYS A 169 -11.96 -5.63 -13.77
CA CYS A 169 -11.30 -6.59 -12.91
C CYS A 169 -9.81 -6.26 -12.79
N MET A 170 -9.23 -6.62 -11.64
CA MET A 170 -7.79 -6.54 -11.40
C MET A 170 -7.28 -7.92 -10.96
N PRO A 171 -6.15 -8.40 -11.50
CA PRO A 171 -5.53 -9.61 -11.02
C PRO A 171 -5.07 -9.43 -9.57
N VAL A 172 -5.28 -10.46 -8.74
CA VAL A 172 -4.76 -10.49 -7.37
C VAL A 172 -3.36 -11.08 -7.40
N LEU A 173 -2.35 -10.21 -7.23
CA LEU A 173 -0.93 -10.58 -7.36
C LEU A 173 -0.40 -11.39 -6.18
N PHE A 174 -0.94 -11.16 -4.98
CA PHE A 174 -0.53 -11.85 -3.75
C PHE A 174 -1.72 -12.52 -3.07
N PRO A 175 -2.27 -13.63 -3.63
CA PRO A 175 -3.49 -14.24 -3.11
C PRO A 175 -3.42 -14.63 -1.64
N SER A 176 -2.27 -15.07 -1.13
CA SER A 176 -2.08 -15.46 0.27
C SER A 176 -2.36 -14.34 1.28
N VAL A 177 -2.21 -13.08 0.89
CA VAL A 177 -2.46 -11.92 1.76
C VAL A 177 -3.69 -11.15 1.31
N THR A 178 -3.82 -10.83 0.02
CA THR A 178 -4.94 -10.05 -0.51
C THR A 178 -6.29 -10.75 -0.31
N VAL A 179 -6.37 -12.08 -0.51
CA VAL A 179 -7.63 -12.81 -0.33
C VAL A 179 -8.06 -12.78 1.13
N ASN A 180 -7.12 -13.00 2.05
CA ASN A 180 -7.40 -12.95 3.48
C ASN A 180 -7.83 -11.54 3.92
N LEU A 181 -7.10 -10.51 3.50
CA LEU A 181 -7.42 -9.10 3.76
C LEU A 181 -8.85 -8.74 3.31
N LEU A 182 -9.18 -9.04 2.05
CA LEU A 182 -10.49 -8.70 1.50
C LEU A 182 -11.61 -9.57 2.07
N LYS A 183 -11.32 -10.84 2.42
CA LYS A 183 -12.28 -11.72 3.09
C LYS A 183 -12.60 -11.23 4.50
N GLU A 184 -11.60 -10.86 5.30
CA GLU A 184 -11.79 -10.26 6.63
C GLU A 184 -12.55 -8.93 6.54
N TYR A 185 -12.32 -8.17 5.47
CA TYR A 185 -13.09 -6.96 5.18
C TYR A 185 -14.55 -7.23 4.79
N GLY A 186 -14.90 -8.46 4.43
CA GLY A 186 -16.27 -8.86 4.09
C GLY A 186 -16.56 -8.93 2.58
N ALA A 187 -15.54 -8.88 1.73
CA ALA A 187 -15.71 -9.14 0.30
C ALA A 187 -16.13 -10.60 0.06
N ARG A 188 -17.01 -10.82 -0.91
CA ARG A 188 -17.49 -12.18 -1.22
C ARG A 188 -16.48 -12.91 -2.10
N ILE A 189 -16.20 -14.17 -1.77
CA ILE A 189 -15.43 -15.08 -2.63
C ILE A 189 -16.40 -15.91 -3.46
N MET A 190 -16.22 -15.93 -4.77
CA MET A 190 -17.06 -16.63 -5.73
C MET A 190 -16.20 -17.49 -6.64
N ASN A 191 -16.65 -18.71 -6.92
CA ASN A 191 -16.07 -19.50 -7.99
C ASN A 191 -16.55 -18.91 -9.33
N SER A 192 -15.64 -18.51 -10.21
CA SER A 192 -16.04 -18.05 -11.55
C SER A 192 -16.38 -19.20 -12.49
N TYR A 193 -16.18 -20.45 -12.06
CA TYR A 193 -16.60 -21.65 -12.78
C TYR A 193 -18.13 -21.78 -12.76
N ASN A 194 -18.77 -21.08 -13.69
CA ASN A 194 -20.16 -21.28 -14.06
C ASN A 194 -20.18 -21.78 -15.52
N PRO A 195 -20.24 -23.11 -15.78
CA PRO A 195 -20.01 -23.69 -17.10
C PRO A 195 -21.01 -23.24 -18.19
N ILE A 196 -22.07 -22.50 -17.83
CA ILE A 196 -23.13 -22.08 -18.74
C ILE A 196 -22.86 -20.67 -19.34
N ASN A 197 -21.97 -19.84 -18.76
CA ASN A 197 -21.76 -18.45 -19.21
C ASN A 197 -20.40 -18.15 -19.86
N THR A 198 -19.40 -19.02 -19.74
CA THR A 198 -18.02 -18.76 -20.19
C THR A 198 -17.82 -18.82 -21.72
N MET A 199 -18.78 -19.36 -22.48
CA MET A 199 -18.70 -19.38 -23.95
C MET A 199 -19.33 -18.17 -24.66
N LYS A 200 -20.04 -17.27 -23.95
CA LYS A 200 -20.70 -16.12 -24.60
C LYS A 200 -19.94 -14.80 -24.54
N ASN A 201 -19.01 -14.62 -23.58
CA ASN A 201 -18.34 -13.32 -23.37
C ASN A 201 -16.83 -13.31 -23.62
N SER A 202 -16.18 -14.45 -23.84
CA SER A 202 -14.73 -14.54 -24.09
C SER A 202 -14.30 -14.11 -25.50
N ASN A 203 -15.25 -13.96 -26.42
CA ASN A 203 -15.01 -13.48 -27.77
C ASN A 203 -15.66 -12.10 -27.98
N LYS A 204 -14.99 -10.99 -27.62
CA LYS A 204 -14.86 -9.77 -28.48
C LYS A 204 -14.39 -8.46 -27.85
N LEU A 205 -14.29 -8.26 -26.53
CA LEU A 205 -14.02 -6.91 -26.01
C LEU A 205 -12.94 -6.86 -24.92
N ASN A 206 -11.74 -6.40 -25.31
CA ASN A 206 -11.05 -5.23 -24.70
C ASN A 206 -9.52 -5.28 -24.53
N LEU A 207 -8.80 -6.27 -25.06
CA LEU A 207 -7.33 -6.21 -25.13
C LEU A 207 -6.77 -5.00 -25.92
N LYS A 208 -7.56 -4.42 -26.85
CA LYS A 208 -7.19 -3.18 -27.56
C LYS A 208 -7.52 -1.88 -26.78
N ARG A 209 -8.53 -1.89 -25.90
CA ARG A 209 -8.89 -0.70 -25.10
C ARG A 209 -7.95 -0.50 -23.91
N ASP A 210 -7.48 -1.59 -23.31
CA ASP A 210 -6.61 -1.51 -22.13
C ASP A 210 -5.20 -1.02 -22.46
N ARG A 211 -4.68 -1.32 -23.67
CA ARG A 211 -3.41 -0.74 -24.15
C ARG A 211 -3.49 0.77 -24.43
N LEU A 212 -4.66 1.28 -24.82
CA LEU A 212 -4.86 2.71 -25.13
C LEU A 212 -5.06 3.56 -23.86
N ASN A 213 -5.61 2.99 -22.79
CA ASN A 213 -5.78 3.69 -21.52
C ASN A 213 -4.49 3.74 -20.68
N LEU A 214 -3.66 2.69 -20.73
CA LEU A 214 -2.34 2.68 -20.07
C LEU A 214 -1.34 3.68 -20.68
N ALA A 215 -1.45 3.98 -21.98
CA ALA A 215 -0.62 4.99 -22.63
C ALA A 215 -1.06 6.43 -22.31
N ARG A 216 -2.34 6.66 -21.99
CA ARG A 216 -2.88 7.98 -21.64
C ARG A 216 -2.66 8.37 -20.18
N MET A 217 -2.37 7.42 -19.29
CA MET A 217 -2.08 7.67 -17.88
C MET A 217 -0.58 7.87 -17.57
N ARG A 218 0.29 7.86 -18.59
CA ARG A 218 1.74 8.11 -18.47
C ARG A 218 2.20 9.41 -19.19
N GLY A 219 1.26 10.30 -19.48
CA GLY A 219 1.52 11.65 -20.00
C GLY A 219 1.27 12.68 -18.93
#